data_AF-A0A7V6VLJ1-F1
#
_entry.id   AF-A0A7V6VLJ1-F1
#
_cell.length_a   1.000
_cell.length_b   1.000
_cell.length_c   1.000
_cell.angle_alpha   90.00
_cell.angle_beta   90.00
_cell.angle_gamma   90.00
#
_symmetry.space_group_name_H-M   'P 1'
#
loop_
_entity.id
_entity.type
_entity.pdbx_description
1 polymer ?
#
loop_
_entity_poly.entity_id
_entity_poly.type
_entity_poly.pdbx_seq_one_letter_code
_entity_poly.pdbx_strand_id
1 'polypeptide(L)'
;MDSATWQITDPQPDYLGEPWVARTIAVTPSVKAPGADRAVIVHHRDNESRQPATDDHPTARPLKRAALFLPGLGDSFFQTDHALQWIDAGIEFYGLDMRAQGRASAHILGGPERIYDHLLRHEEIAFAMRWLHSLGHEHVTLIGHSTGGLEAAIFAATHPVNELSYEDPDVVILNSPWFEMTQSAPLRAAATLLADGLSRFAPNTVISTLSGYYVKWLHQDFGGEWTFDPKLKPVDPLPVRAGMLNSVRHLQARLRAGLGITQPV
;
A
#
# COMPACT_ATOMS: atom_id res chain seq x y z
N MET A 1 10.85 27.21 -8.40
CA MET A 1 10.47 26.25 -7.36
C MET A 1 11.59 25.25 -7.30
N ASP A 2 12.37 25.28 -6.21
CA ASP A 2 13.52 24.40 -6.03
C ASP A 2 13.09 22.96 -6.28
N SER A 3 13.88 22.24 -7.09
CA SER A 3 13.76 20.80 -7.23
C SER A 3 14.06 20.20 -5.86
N ALA A 4 13.04 20.08 -5.01
CA ALA A 4 13.09 19.16 -3.90
C ALA A 4 13.50 17.82 -4.51
N THR A 5 14.71 17.35 -4.19
CA THR A 5 15.20 16.07 -4.68
C THR A 5 14.30 15.02 -4.06
N TRP A 6 13.22 14.67 -4.77
CA TRP A 6 12.32 13.61 -4.37
C TRP A 6 13.17 12.37 -4.14
N GLN A 7 12.97 11.70 -3.00
CA GLN A 7 13.64 10.44 -2.71
C GLN A 7 12.98 9.29 -3.48
N ILE A 8 12.79 9.47 -4.78
CA ILE A 8 12.19 8.51 -5.71
C ILE A 8 13.13 8.31 -6.90
N THR A 9 13.34 7.06 -7.29
CA THR A 9 14.23 6.74 -8.42
C THR A 9 13.60 7.10 -9.75
N ASP A 10 14.42 7.19 -10.80
CA ASP A 10 13.97 7.16 -12.19
C ASP A 10 13.13 5.90 -12.50
N PRO A 11 12.20 5.98 -13.47
CA PRO A 11 11.28 4.88 -13.76
C PRO A 11 12.05 3.74 -14.40
N GLN A 12 11.88 2.53 -13.87
CA GLN A 12 12.47 1.31 -14.40
C GLN A 12 11.37 0.41 -14.99
N PRO A 13 11.67 -0.38 -16.04
CA PRO A 13 10.72 -1.39 -16.52
C PRO A 13 10.24 -2.31 -15.40
N ASP A 14 8.94 -2.57 -15.36
CA ASP A 14 8.32 -3.45 -14.38
C ASP A 14 8.11 -4.88 -14.93
N TYR A 15 7.99 -5.87 -14.03
CA TYR A 15 7.73 -7.26 -14.43
C TYR A 15 6.37 -7.44 -15.13
N LEU A 16 5.43 -6.50 -14.93
CA LEU A 16 4.14 -6.46 -15.64
C LEU A 16 4.30 -6.22 -17.15
N GLY A 17 5.51 -5.94 -17.62
CA GLY A 17 5.83 -5.71 -19.03
C GLY A 17 5.52 -4.28 -19.47
N GLU A 18 5.98 -3.89 -20.66
CA GLU A 18 5.60 -2.58 -21.21
C GLU A 18 4.07 -2.50 -21.36
N PRO A 19 3.45 -1.35 -21.05
CA PRO A 19 4.06 -0.04 -20.74
C PRO A 19 4.23 0.26 -19.24
N TRP A 20 4.28 -0.76 -18.38
CA TRP A 20 4.37 -0.59 -16.93
C TRP A 20 5.78 -0.33 -16.45
N VAL A 21 5.91 0.67 -15.58
CA VAL A 21 7.17 1.06 -14.95
C VAL A 21 7.00 1.12 -13.44
N ALA A 22 8.11 0.96 -12.73
CA ALA A 22 8.20 1.03 -11.28
C ALA A 22 9.24 2.06 -10.86
N ARG A 23 8.97 2.75 -9.75
CA ARG A 23 9.92 3.62 -9.06
C ARG A 23 10.03 3.24 -7.60
N THR A 24 11.24 3.33 -7.08
CA THR A 24 11.51 3.05 -5.67
C THR A 24 11.51 4.35 -4.88
N ILE A 25 10.72 4.40 -3.82
CA ILE A 25 10.69 5.48 -2.83
C ILE A 25 11.55 5.04 -1.65
N ALA A 26 12.58 5.80 -1.30
CA ALA A 26 13.30 5.55 -0.05
C ALA A 26 12.44 5.98 1.14
N VAL A 27 12.40 5.17 2.20
CA VAL A 27 11.65 5.48 3.42
C VAL A 27 12.55 5.38 4.64
N THR A 28 12.16 6.08 5.71
CA THR A 28 12.92 6.12 6.95
C THR A 28 13.06 4.72 7.55
N PRO A 29 14.30 4.21 7.72
CA PRO A 29 14.53 2.91 8.35
C PRO A 29 13.99 2.87 9.78
N SER A 30 13.40 1.74 10.18
CA SER A 30 12.85 1.59 11.52
C SER A 30 13.14 0.21 12.09
N VAL A 31 13.46 0.15 13.38
CA VAL A 31 13.56 -1.11 14.12
C VAL A 31 12.22 -1.86 14.19
N LYS A 32 11.10 -1.16 13.98
CA LYS A 32 9.77 -1.74 13.89
C LYS A 32 9.43 -2.24 12.47
N ALA A 33 10.31 -2.04 11.49
CA ALA A 33 10.22 -2.64 10.16
C ALA A 33 11.62 -3.05 9.67
N PRO A 34 12.25 -4.08 10.28
CA PRO A 34 13.66 -4.38 10.06
C PRO A 34 13.98 -4.68 8.60
N GLY A 35 14.87 -3.88 8.01
CA GLY A 35 15.30 -4.01 6.61
C GLY A 35 14.30 -3.45 5.59
N ALA A 36 13.12 -2.97 6.01
CA ALA A 36 12.14 -2.35 5.14
C ALA A 36 12.49 -0.86 4.93
N ASP A 37 13.36 -0.60 3.96
CA ASP A 37 13.96 0.71 3.67
C ASP A 37 13.36 1.42 2.44
N ARG A 38 12.40 0.79 1.78
CA ARG A 38 11.77 1.33 0.57
C ARG A 38 10.29 0.99 0.45
N ALA A 39 9.58 1.76 -0.37
CA ALA A 39 8.30 1.43 -0.99
C ALA A 39 8.48 1.48 -2.52
N VAL A 40 7.53 0.93 -3.29
CA VAL A 40 7.58 0.93 -4.75
C VAL A 40 6.24 1.39 -5.31
N ILE A 41 6.27 2.42 -6.17
CA ILE A 41 5.11 2.84 -6.94
C ILE A 41 5.19 2.27 -8.35
N VAL A 42 4.08 1.74 -8.85
CA VAL A 42 3.96 1.10 -10.16
C VAL A 42 2.87 1.82 -10.93
N HIS A 43 3.15 2.21 -12.16
CA HIS A 43 2.22 2.96 -12.98
C HIS A 43 2.47 2.77 -14.47
N HIS A 44 1.52 3.22 -15.27
CA HIS A 44 1.65 3.27 -16.72
C HIS A 44 2.65 4.38 -17.11
N ARG A 45 3.58 4.10 -18.01
CA ARG A 45 4.65 5.04 -18.42
C ARG A 45 4.10 6.39 -18.89
N ASP A 46 2.98 6.36 -19.62
CA ASP A 46 2.37 7.59 -20.16
C ASP A 46 1.84 8.56 -19.11
N ASN A 47 1.58 8.09 -17.88
CA ASN A 47 1.14 8.94 -16.78
C ASN A 47 2.15 10.08 -16.51
N GLU A 48 3.44 9.80 -16.68
CA GLU A 48 4.51 10.78 -16.45
C GLU A 48 4.97 11.51 -17.71
N SER A 49 4.86 10.86 -18.88
CA SER A 49 5.24 11.51 -20.14
C SER A 49 4.31 12.67 -20.48
N ARG A 50 3.15 12.70 -19.84
CA ARG A 50 2.21 13.81 -19.88
C ARG A 50 2.79 14.99 -19.09
N GLN A 51 3.61 15.80 -19.75
CA GLN A 51 4.14 17.02 -19.15
C GLN A 51 3.03 18.09 -19.03
N PRO A 52 3.10 18.97 -18.01
CA PRO A 52 2.32 20.20 -18.02
C PRO A 52 2.61 20.91 -19.34
N ALA A 53 1.57 21.18 -20.14
CA ALA A 53 1.77 21.79 -21.46
C ALA A 53 2.57 23.09 -21.29
N THR A 54 3.76 23.13 -21.88
CA THR A 54 4.45 24.39 -22.15
C THR A 54 3.86 24.96 -23.43
N ASP A 55 3.80 26.30 -23.54
CA ASP A 55 3.05 27.00 -24.58
C ASP A 55 3.47 26.64 -26.02
N ASP A 56 4.61 25.98 -26.22
CA ASP A 56 5.16 25.68 -27.54
C ASP A 56 5.00 24.23 -28.03
N HIS A 57 4.63 23.24 -27.19
CA HIS A 57 4.46 21.84 -27.63
C HIS A 57 3.24 21.18 -26.95
N PRO A 58 2.22 20.70 -27.70
CA PRO A 58 1.10 19.96 -27.13
C PRO A 58 1.54 18.52 -26.81
N THR A 59 2.33 18.34 -25.75
CA THR A 59 2.33 17.06 -25.04
C THR A 59 0.99 16.92 -24.34
N ALA A 60 0.45 15.70 -24.29
CA ALA A 60 -0.76 15.43 -23.51
C ALA A 60 -0.52 15.94 -22.06
N ARG A 61 -1.46 16.71 -21.50
CA ARG A 61 -1.36 17.19 -20.11
C ARG A 61 -1.61 16.01 -19.15
N PRO A 62 -1.01 16.01 -17.94
CA PRO A 62 -1.35 15.00 -16.94
C PRO A 62 -2.83 15.10 -16.64
N LEU A 63 -3.49 13.96 -16.46
CA LEU A 63 -4.91 13.96 -16.11
C LEU A 63 -5.07 14.61 -14.73
N LYS A 64 -6.15 15.37 -14.53
CA LYS A 64 -6.37 16.06 -13.25
C LYS A 64 -6.68 15.12 -12.10
N ARG A 65 -7.03 13.86 -12.38
CA ARG A 65 -7.47 12.86 -11.41
C ARG A 65 -6.51 11.68 -11.40
N ALA A 66 -6.13 11.24 -10.22
CA ALA A 66 -5.36 10.02 -10.01
C ALA A 66 -6.01 9.11 -8.97
N ALA A 67 -5.71 7.82 -9.04
CA ALA A 67 -6.07 6.80 -8.08
C ALA A 67 -4.79 6.14 -7.54
N LEU A 68 -4.62 6.15 -6.22
CA LEU A 68 -3.52 5.49 -5.51
C LEU A 68 -4.05 4.23 -4.83
N PHE A 69 -3.60 3.06 -5.26
CA PHE A 69 -4.05 1.76 -4.75
C PHE A 69 -3.07 1.16 -3.74
N LEU A 70 -3.58 0.84 -2.56
CA LEU A 70 -2.88 0.16 -1.47
C LEU A 70 -3.27 -1.33 -1.44
N PRO A 71 -2.37 -2.27 -1.81
CA PRO A 71 -2.65 -3.69 -1.75
C PRO A 71 -2.77 -4.19 -0.31
N GLY A 72 -3.36 -5.38 -0.14
CA GLY A 72 -3.52 -6.02 1.16
C GLY A 72 -2.26 -6.71 1.69
N LEU A 73 -2.40 -7.35 2.85
CA LEU A 73 -1.35 -8.15 3.48
C LEU A 73 -0.80 -9.23 2.56
N GLY A 74 0.52 -9.22 2.34
CA GLY A 74 1.21 -10.20 1.49
C GLY A 74 0.84 -10.09 0.02
N ASP A 75 0.34 -8.91 -0.40
CA ASP A 75 -0.12 -8.64 -1.76
C ASP A 75 0.82 -7.67 -2.49
N SER A 76 0.58 -7.49 -3.77
CA SER A 76 1.27 -6.54 -4.63
C SER A 76 0.31 -6.09 -5.72
N PHE A 77 0.48 -4.89 -6.27
CA PHE A 77 -0.29 -4.51 -7.44
C PHE A 77 0.16 -5.32 -8.68
N PHE A 78 -0.80 -5.98 -9.34
CA PHE A 78 -0.59 -6.74 -10.59
C PHE A 78 -1.75 -6.66 -11.60
N GLN A 79 -2.86 -5.99 -11.26
CA GLN A 79 -4.10 -6.00 -12.04
C GLN A 79 -4.07 -4.91 -13.13
N THR A 80 -3.30 -5.12 -14.19
CA THR A 80 -3.10 -4.14 -15.27
C THR A 80 -4.40 -3.74 -15.96
N ASP A 81 -5.27 -4.70 -16.25
CA ASP A 81 -6.55 -4.46 -16.94
C ASP A 81 -7.52 -3.63 -16.09
N HIS A 82 -7.44 -3.77 -14.77
CA HIS A 82 -8.20 -2.93 -13.85
C HIS A 82 -7.68 -1.50 -13.91
N ALA A 83 -6.37 -1.29 -13.83
CA ALA A 83 -5.77 0.04 -13.93
C ALA A 83 -6.01 0.71 -15.30
N LEU A 84 -6.04 -0.05 -16.40
CA LEU A 84 -6.38 0.47 -17.72
C LEU A 84 -7.83 1.01 -17.77
N GLN A 85 -8.78 0.37 -17.11
CA GLN A 85 -10.16 0.87 -17.04
C GLN A 85 -10.26 2.23 -16.32
N TRP A 86 -9.43 2.48 -15.31
CA TRP A 86 -9.34 3.80 -14.68
C TRP A 86 -8.76 4.83 -15.64
N ILE A 87 -7.68 4.47 -16.34
CA ILE A 87 -7.01 5.35 -17.32
C ILE A 87 -7.97 5.71 -18.46
N ASP A 88 -8.71 4.74 -19.00
CA ASP A 88 -9.73 4.94 -20.02
C ASP A 88 -10.88 5.84 -19.54
N ALA A 89 -11.19 5.79 -18.25
CA ALA A 89 -12.15 6.68 -17.59
C ALA A 89 -11.58 8.08 -17.26
N GLY A 90 -10.34 8.38 -17.65
CA GLY A 90 -9.70 9.67 -17.41
C GLY A 90 -9.15 9.85 -15.99
N ILE A 91 -8.75 8.76 -15.33
CA ILE A 91 -8.13 8.76 -14.00
C ILE A 91 -6.82 7.96 -14.06
N GLU A 92 -5.68 8.59 -13.80
CA GLU A 92 -4.40 7.88 -13.82
C GLU A 92 -4.26 6.97 -12.61
N PHE A 93 -3.85 5.72 -12.84
CA PHE A 93 -3.79 4.70 -11.79
C PHE A 93 -2.35 4.39 -11.38
N TYR A 94 -2.15 4.31 -10.06
CA TYR A 94 -0.87 4.05 -9.42
C TYR A 94 -1.04 2.97 -8.35
N GLY A 95 -0.28 1.89 -8.42
CA GLY A 95 -0.18 0.89 -7.35
C GLY A 95 0.98 1.21 -6.40
N LEU A 96 0.76 1.17 -5.09
CA LEU A 96 1.79 1.40 -4.08
C LEU A 96 2.07 0.12 -3.28
N ASP A 97 3.16 -0.56 -3.64
CA ASP A 97 3.72 -1.63 -2.83
C ASP A 97 4.47 -1.00 -1.65
N MET A 98 3.79 -0.89 -0.51
CA MET A 98 4.32 -0.29 0.72
C MET A 98 5.48 -1.09 1.30
N ARG A 99 6.20 -0.52 2.27
CA ARG A 99 7.38 -1.18 2.84
C ARG A 99 7.04 -2.57 3.38
N ALA A 100 7.98 -3.49 3.18
CA ALA A 100 7.84 -4.90 3.50
C ALA A 100 6.76 -5.68 2.73
N GLN A 101 6.20 -5.12 1.67
CA GLN A 101 5.16 -5.75 0.86
C GLN A 101 5.55 -5.77 -0.63
N GLY A 102 5.04 -6.73 -1.40
CA GLY A 102 5.23 -6.82 -2.86
C GLY A 102 6.68 -6.62 -3.32
N ARG A 103 6.87 -5.72 -4.29
CA ARG A 103 8.19 -5.33 -4.84
C ARG A 103 9.14 -4.79 -3.77
N ALA A 104 8.61 -4.16 -2.73
CA ALA A 104 9.37 -3.60 -1.61
C ALA A 104 9.77 -4.63 -0.54
N SER A 105 9.55 -5.94 -0.77
CA SER A 105 9.84 -6.99 0.22
C SER A 105 10.97 -7.96 -0.16
N ALA A 106 11.36 -8.03 -1.44
CA ALA A 106 12.23 -9.09 -1.96
C ALA A 106 13.61 -9.18 -1.30
N HIS A 107 14.12 -8.07 -0.76
CA HIS A 107 15.44 -7.97 -0.12
C HIS A 107 15.40 -8.20 1.41
N ILE A 108 14.21 -8.36 1.99
CA ILE A 108 14.04 -8.38 3.45
C ILE A 108 14.36 -9.76 4.01
N LEU A 109 15.37 -9.80 4.89
CA LEU A 109 15.69 -11.01 5.64
C LEU A 109 14.52 -11.41 6.54
N GLY A 110 14.07 -12.65 6.45
CA GLY A 110 12.90 -13.15 7.20
C GLY A 110 11.57 -12.95 6.48
N GLY A 111 11.59 -12.47 5.23
CA GLY A 111 10.45 -12.50 4.32
C GLY A 111 9.54 -11.27 4.39
N PRO A 112 8.47 -11.27 3.56
CA PRO A 112 7.51 -10.17 3.48
C PRO A 112 6.73 -10.00 4.79
N GLU A 113 6.09 -8.84 4.90
CA GLU A 113 5.25 -8.41 6.03
C GLU A 113 5.99 -8.42 7.37
N ARG A 114 7.32 -8.28 7.33
CA ARG A 114 8.16 -8.11 8.51
C ARG A 114 8.10 -6.65 9.00
N ILE A 115 6.91 -6.23 9.38
CA ILE A 115 6.58 -4.93 9.96
C ILE A 115 5.79 -5.12 11.26
N TYR A 116 6.11 -4.33 12.27
CA TYR A 116 5.54 -4.42 13.62
C TYR A 116 4.77 -3.16 14.00
N ASP A 117 4.70 -2.19 13.11
CA ASP A 117 3.97 -0.93 13.27
C ASP A 117 3.52 -0.41 11.90
N HIS A 118 2.27 -0.68 11.56
CA HIS A 118 1.65 -0.29 10.29
C HIS A 118 1.53 1.23 10.14
N LEU A 119 1.59 2.03 11.22
CA LEU A 119 1.60 3.49 11.09
C LEU A 119 2.86 4.02 10.39
N LEU A 120 3.94 3.23 10.34
CA LEU A 120 5.11 3.59 9.53
C LEU A 120 4.75 3.76 8.05
N ARG A 121 3.74 3.03 7.56
CA ARG A 121 3.32 3.10 6.15
C ARG A 121 2.71 4.44 5.76
N HIS A 122 2.34 5.28 6.74
CA HIS A 122 1.88 6.65 6.46
C HIS A 122 2.95 7.50 5.77
N GLU A 123 4.23 7.20 5.99
CA GLU A 123 5.33 7.93 5.35
C GLU A 123 5.29 7.75 3.83
N GLU A 124 5.23 6.51 3.33
CA GLU A 124 5.15 6.25 1.89
C GLU A 124 3.80 6.65 1.28
N ILE A 125 2.69 6.52 2.01
CA ILE A 125 1.38 7.00 1.52
C ILE A 125 1.43 8.53 1.36
N ALA A 126 1.85 9.27 2.39
CA ALA A 126 1.96 10.72 2.31
C ALA A 126 2.97 11.17 1.24
N PHE A 127 4.09 10.46 1.09
CA PHE A 127 5.04 10.71 0.01
C PHE A 127 4.38 10.55 -1.36
N ALA A 128 3.70 9.43 -1.59
CA ALA A 128 3.04 9.14 -2.86
C ALA A 128 1.98 10.21 -3.18
N MET A 129 1.16 10.61 -2.22
CA MET A 129 0.17 11.70 -2.40
C MET A 129 0.84 12.98 -2.89
N ARG A 130 1.84 13.50 -2.17
CA ARG A 130 2.54 14.73 -2.57
C ARG A 130 3.24 14.59 -3.92
N TRP A 131 3.79 13.42 -4.21
CA TRP A 131 4.43 13.15 -5.49
C TRP A 131 3.41 13.20 -6.63
N LEU A 132 2.24 12.58 -6.47
CA LEU A 132 1.15 12.64 -7.45
C LEU A 132 0.68 14.08 -7.70
N HIS A 133 0.51 14.89 -6.66
CA HIS A 133 0.20 16.31 -6.82
C HIS A 133 1.31 17.08 -7.56
N SER A 134 2.59 16.73 -7.31
CA SER A 134 3.72 17.31 -8.04
C SER A 134 3.75 16.97 -9.54
N LEU A 135 3.12 15.86 -9.95
CA LEU A 135 2.91 15.50 -11.35
C LEU A 135 1.75 16.29 -12.00
N GLY A 136 0.99 17.07 -11.23
CA GLY A 136 -0.10 17.90 -11.72
C GLY A 136 -1.50 17.31 -11.52
N HIS A 137 -1.62 16.22 -10.76
CA HIS A 137 -2.92 15.70 -10.32
C HIS A 137 -3.52 16.65 -9.28
N GLU A 138 -4.74 17.12 -9.53
CA GLU A 138 -5.47 17.99 -8.60
C GLU A 138 -6.31 17.20 -7.62
N HIS A 139 -6.77 16.01 -8.03
CA HIS A 139 -7.60 15.14 -7.21
C HIS A 139 -7.01 13.73 -7.12
N VAL A 140 -6.85 13.22 -5.91
CA VAL A 140 -6.29 11.88 -5.67
C VAL A 140 -7.26 11.04 -4.84
N THR A 141 -7.74 9.95 -5.46
CA THR A 141 -8.55 8.92 -4.81
C THR A 141 -7.63 7.89 -4.15
N LEU A 142 -7.78 7.66 -2.85
CA LEU A 142 -7.05 6.62 -2.12
C LEU A 142 -7.87 5.33 -2.06
N ILE A 143 -7.40 4.27 -2.70
CA ILE A 143 -8.08 2.97 -2.78
C ILE A 143 -7.33 1.98 -1.91
N GLY A 144 -7.99 1.37 -0.92
CA GLY A 144 -7.36 0.38 -0.05
C GLY A 144 -8.05 -0.98 -0.12
N HIS A 145 -7.28 -2.03 -0.38
CA HIS A 145 -7.76 -3.41 -0.31
C HIS A 145 -7.35 -4.10 1.00
N SER A 146 -8.28 -4.79 1.67
CA SER A 146 -7.97 -5.61 2.85
C SER A 146 -7.20 -4.80 3.91
N THR A 147 -5.96 -5.17 4.22
CA THR A 147 -5.10 -4.44 5.17
C THR A 147 -4.77 -3.03 4.67
N GLY A 148 -4.54 -2.84 3.37
CA GLY A 148 -4.42 -1.52 2.76
C GLY A 148 -5.70 -0.69 2.90
N GLY A 149 -6.88 -1.33 3.00
CA GLY A 149 -8.14 -0.65 3.34
C GLY A 149 -8.20 -0.14 4.78
N LEU A 150 -7.69 -0.93 5.74
CA LEU A 150 -7.52 -0.46 7.12
C LEU A 150 -6.54 0.71 7.18
N GLU A 151 -5.39 0.59 6.51
CA GLU A 151 -4.37 1.65 6.47
C GLU A 151 -4.88 2.92 5.78
N ALA A 152 -5.60 2.81 4.66
CA ALA A 152 -6.23 3.94 3.97
C ALA A 152 -7.22 4.68 4.87
N ALA A 153 -8.07 3.95 5.61
CA ALA A 153 -9.01 4.55 6.55
C ALA A 153 -8.29 5.28 7.69
N ILE A 154 -7.24 4.67 8.26
CA ILE A 154 -6.46 5.30 9.33
C ILE A 154 -5.68 6.50 8.81
N PHE A 155 -5.12 6.43 7.61
CA PHE A 155 -4.41 7.53 6.96
C PHE A 155 -5.35 8.73 6.74
N ALA A 156 -6.50 8.51 6.11
CA ALA A 156 -7.51 9.53 5.89
C ALA A 156 -8.04 10.15 7.19
N ALA A 157 -8.11 9.37 8.28
CA ALA A 157 -8.53 9.88 9.58
C ALA A 157 -7.48 10.74 10.30
N THR A 158 -6.22 10.74 9.83
CA THR A 158 -5.09 11.37 10.53
C THR A 158 -4.83 12.81 10.05
N HIS A 159 -5.82 13.48 9.41
CA HIS A 159 -5.88 14.92 9.05
C HIS A 159 -4.93 15.79 9.87
N PRO A 160 -4.27 16.80 9.28
CA PRO A 160 -2.86 17.20 9.50
C PRO A 160 -2.39 17.32 10.96
N VAL A 161 -2.44 16.22 11.73
CA VAL A 161 -1.86 16.12 13.07
C VAL A 161 -0.40 15.64 12.99
N ASN A 162 0.00 15.09 11.83
CA ASN A 162 1.39 14.76 11.55
C ASN A 162 1.92 15.69 10.46
N GLU A 163 3.00 16.41 10.76
CA GLU A 163 3.81 17.27 9.87
C GLU A 163 4.29 16.57 8.57
N LEU A 164 4.02 15.27 8.42
CA LEU A 164 4.31 14.44 7.25
C LEU A 164 3.20 14.47 6.18
N SER A 165 1.95 14.79 6.54
CA SER A 165 0.81 14.86 5.60
C SER A 165 0.43 16.30 5.34
N TYR A 166 0.75 16.81 4.16
CA TYR A 166 0.33 18.14 3.72
C TYR A 166 -0.95 18.09 2.86
N GLU A 167 -1.35 16.90 2.39
CA GLU A 167 -2.42 16.73 1.40
C GLU A 167 -3.24 15.47 1.73
N ASP A 168 -4.47 15.68 2.21
CA ASP A 168 -5.45 14.62 2.44
C ASP A 168 -5.97 14.08 1.09
N PRO A 169 -6.40 12.80 1.01
CA PRO A 169 -7.08 12.31 -0.19
C PRO A 169 -8.42 13.03 -0.40
N ASP A 170 -8.86 13.15 -1.65
CA ASP A 170 -10.17 13.73 -1.98
C ASP A 170 -11.31 12.74 -1.73
N VAL A 171 -11.05 11.45 -1.96
CA VAL A 171 -12.00 10.35 -1.84
C VAL A 171 -11.25 9.12 -1.34
N VAL A 172 -11.90 8.30 -0.51
CA VAL A 172 -11.39 7.00 -0.07
C VAL A 172 -12.29 5.90 -0.62
N ILE A 173 -11.72 4.86 -1.24
CA ILE A 173 -12.46 3.66 -1.64
C ILE A 173 -11.96 2.48 -0.84
N LEU A 174 -12.85 1.81 -0.13
CA LEU A 174 -12.51 0.68 0.74
C LEU A 174 -13.00 -0.64 0.15
N ASN A 175 -12.07 -1.42 -0.40
CA ASN A 175 -12.37 -2.72 -0.98
C ASN A 175 -12.12 -3.85 0.03
N SER A 176 -13.20 -4.37 0.61
CA SER A 176 -13.16 -5.43 1.63
C SER A 176 -12.14 -5.13 2.74
N PRO A 177 -12.24 -3.96 3.40
CA PRO A 177 -11.22 -3.50 4.34
C PRO A 177 -11.16 -4.42 5.57
N TRP A 178 -9.95 -4.68 6.09
CA TRP A 178 -9.74 -5.60 7.21
C TRP A 178 -10.07 -4.97 8.57
N PHE A 179 -11.32 -4.59 8.76
CA PHE A 179 -11.82 -3.90 9.95
C PHE A 179 -12.04 -4.83 11.15
N GLU A 180 -12.18 -6.13 10.93
CA GLU A 180 -12.31 -7.11 11.99
C GLU A 180 -11.70 -8.47 11.65
N MET A 181 -11.23 -9.16 12.69
CA MET A 181 -10.75 -10.54 12.66
C MET A 181 -11.94 -11.51 12.56
N THR A 182 -11.87 -12.48 11.66
CA THR A 182 -12.95 -13.45 11.40
C THR A 182 -13.14 -14.50 12.52
N GLN A 183 -12.19 -14.59 13.45
CA GLN A 183 -12.22 -15.54 14.57
C GLN A 183 -13.26 -15.17 15.64
N SER A 184 -13.67 -16.13 16.46
CA SER A 184 -14.61 -15.91 17.57
C SER A 184 -14.08 -14.91 18.62
N ALA A 185 -14.98 -14.17 19.28
CA ALA A 185 -14.60 -13.13 20.25
C ALA A 185 -13.61 -13.58 21.35
N PRO A 186 -13.75 -14.77 21.97
CA PRO A 186 -12.79 -15.25 22.96
C PRO A 186 -11.40 -15.50 22.35
N LEU A 187 -11.35 -16.09 21.16
CA LEU A 187 -10.10 -16.36 20.46
C LEU A 187 -9.42 -15.05 20.03
N ARG A 188 -10.20 -14.05 19.59
CA ARG A 188 -9.68 -12.70 19.31
C ARG A 188 -9.10 -12.03 20.55
N ALA A 189 -9.77 -12.14 21.69
CA ALA A 189 -9.29 -11.56 22.95
C ALA A 189 -7.98 -12.21 23.41
N ALA A 190 -7.91 -13.55 23.38
CA ALA A 190 -6.70 -14.29 23.70
C ALA A 190 -5.54 -13.95 22.75
N ALA A 191 -5.80 -13.91 21.44
CA ALA A 191 -4.80 -13.52 20.45
C ALA A 191 -4.31 -12.08 20.63
N THR A 192 -5.21 -11.15 21.00
CA THR A 192 -4.85 -9.76 21.30
C THR A 192 -3.94 -9.72 22.54
N LEU A 193 -4.32 -10.33 23.66
CA LEU A 193 -3.50 -10.35 24.87
C LEU A 193 -2.12 -10.98 24.65
N LEU A 194 -2.05 -12.08 23.89
CA LEU A 194 -0.79 -12.72 23.52
C LEU A 194 0.07 -11.79 22.64
N ALA A 195 -0.54 -11.13 21.65
CA ALA A 195 0.16 -10.19 20.77
C ALA A 195 0.65 -8.95 21.54
N ASP A 196 -0.15 -8.38 22.42
CA ASP A 196 0.21 -7.23 23.26
C ASP A 196 1.42 -7.56 24.13
N GLY A 197 1.40 -8.73 24.80
CA GLY A 197 2.51 -9.19 25.63
C GLY A 197 3.78 -9.50 24.84
N LEU A 198 3.66 -10.25 23.74
CA LEU A 198 4.80 -10.67 22.92
C LEU A 198 5.37 -9.52 22.08
N SER A 199 4.55 -8.59 21.59
CA SER A 199 5.00 -7.50 20.72
C SER A 199 6.06 -6.61 21.38
N ARG A 200 6.02 -6.47 22.71
CA ARG A 200 6.98 -5.66 23.46
C ARG A 200 8.38 -6.27 23.55
N PHE A 201 8.48 -7.60 23.61
CA PHE A 201 9.75 -8.30 23.91
C PHE A 201 10.24 -9.22 22.78
N ALA A 202 9.30 -9.75 21.99
CA ALA A 202 9.57 -10.66 20.88
C ALA A 202 8.59 -10.37 19.71
N PRO A 203 8.59 -9.15 19.12
CA PRO A 203 7.66 -8.77 18.05
C PRO A 203 7.78 -9.63 16.79
N ASN A 204 8.93 -10.27 16.59
CA ASN A 204 9.19 -11.12 15.43
C ASN A 204 8.60 -12.54 15.57
N THR A 205 8.12 -12.93 16.75
CA THR A 205 7.55 -14.26 17.00
C THR A 205 6.36 -14.51 16.08
N VAL A 206 6.41 -15.61 15.33
CA VAL A 206 5.30 -16.06 14.48
C VAL A 206 4.27 -16.73 15.38
N ILE A 207 3.05 -16.18 15.42
CA ILE A 207 1.96 -16.65 16.30
C ILE A 207 0.83 -17.32 15.54
N SER A 208 0.75 -17.07 14.22
CA SER A 208 -0.11 -17.80 13.30
C SER A 208 0.44 -17.69 11.88
N THR A 209 -0.19 -18.38 10.94
CA THR A 209 0.10 -18.25 9.51
C THR A 209 -1.19 -17.97 8.77
N LEU A 210 -1.12 -17.08 7.77
CA LEU A 210 -2.20 -16.88 6.81
C LEU A 210 -2.02 -17.91 5.70
N SER A 211 -3.06 -18.72 5.46
CA SER A 211 -2.99 -19.75 4.43
C SER A 211 -2.85 -19.14 3.03
N GLY A 212 -1.99 -19.73 2.21
CA GLY A 212 -1.86 -19.40 0.80
C GLY A 212 -3.00 -19.90 -0.09
N TYR A 213 -4.03 -20.58 0.45
CA TYR A 213 -5.15 -21.09 -0.37
C TYR A 213 -5.83 -20.02 -1.21
N TYR A 214 -6.05 -18.83 -0.64
CA TYR A 214 -6.66 -17.71 -1.38
C TYR A 214 -5.78 -17.28 -2.55
N VAL A 215 -4.48 -17.12 -2.32
CA VAL A 215 -3.53 -16.74 -3.37
C VAL A 215 -3.45 -17.81 -4.45
N LYS A 216 -3.40 -19.10 -4.07
CA LYS A 216 -3.44 -20.22 -5.02
C LYS A 216 -4.71 -20.19 -5.85
N TRP A 217 -5.88 -20.00 -5.24
CA TRP A 217 -7.15 -19.97 -5.96
C TRP A 217 -7.24 -18.87 -7.02
N LEU A 218 -6.51 -17.76 -6.84
CA LEU A 218 -6.45 -16.68 -7.82
C LEU A 218 -5.47 -16.94 -8.97
N HIS A 219 -4.42 -17.74 -8.75
CA HIS A 219 -3.31 -17.86 -9.69
C HIS A 219 -3.59 -18.88 -10.80
N GLN A 220 -3.26 -18.53 -12.05
CA GLN A 220 -3.52 -19.36 -13.23
C GLN A 220 -2.97 -20.78 -13.13
N ASP A 221 -1.77 -20.97 -12.57
CA ASP A 221 -1.14 -22.30 -12.43
C ASP A 221 -1.92 -23.25 -11.50
N PHE A 222 -2.87 -22.72 -10.72
CA PHE A 222 -3.73 -23.48 -9.82
C PHE A 222 -5.21 -23.40 -10.22
N GLY A 223 -5.52 -22.95 -11.44
CA GLY A 223 -6.87 -22.86 -12.00
C GLY A 223 -7.60 -21.53 -11.76
N GLY A 224 -6.89 -20.51 -11.27
CA GLY A 224 -7.41 -19.15 -11.16
C GLY A 224 -7.32 -18.34 -12.44
N GLU A 225 -7.76 -17.08 -12.38
CA GLU A 225 -7.84 -16.19 -13.55
C GLU A 225 -6.61 -15.29 -13.73
N TRP A 226 -5.78 -15.14 -12.67
CA TRP A 226 -4.76 -14.09 -12.62
C TRP A 226 -3.34 -14.64 -12.78
N THR A 227 -2.50 -13.86 -13.44
CA THR A 227 -1.05 -14.07 -13.52
C THR A 227 -0.35 -13.04 -12.63
N PHE A 228 0.50 -13.50 -11.70
CA PHE A 228 1.33 -12.62 -10.88
C PHE A 228 2.60 -13.36 -10.44
N ASP A 229 3.67 -12.63 -10.09
CA ASP A 229 4.89 -13.26 -9.58
C ASP A 229 4.67 -13.80 -8.14
N PRO A 230 4.75 -15.12 -7.90
CA PRO A 230 4.59 -15.69 -6.57
C PRO A 230 5.66 -15.24 -5.58
N LYS A 231 6.76 -14.62 -6.02
CA LYS A 231 7.75 -13.99 -5.12
C LYS A 231 7.24 -12.69 -4.52
N LEU A 232 6.34 -11.98 -5.22
CA LEU A 232 5.77 -10.71 -4.79
C LEU A 232 4.43 -10.89 -4.07
N LYS A 233 3.68 -11.92 -4.45
CA LYS A 233 2.46 -12.36 -3.77
C LYS A 233 2.58 -13.86 -3.42
N PRO A 234 3.15 -14.19 -2.25
CA PRO A 234 3.48 -15.57 -1.88
C PRO A 234 2.27 -16.52 -1.89
N VAL A 235 2.44 -17.66 -2.57
CA VAL A 235 1.49 -18.80 -2.53
C VAL A 235 1.69 -19.69 -1.31
N ASP A 236 2.83 -19.55 -0.62
CA ASP A 236 3.12 -20.23 0.63
C ASP A 236 2.49 -19.49 1.82
N PRO A 237 2.20 -20.19 2.94
CA PRO A 237 1.63 -19.55 4.11
C PRO A 237 2.47 -18.38 4.62
N LEU A 238 1.84 -17.22 4.76
CA LEU A 238 2.50 -16.00 5.21
C LEU A 238 2.59 -15.99 6.75
N PRO A 239 3.76 -15.73 7.34
CA PRO A 239 3.91 -15.66 8.80
C PRO A 239 3.23 -14.43 9.37
N VAL A 240 2.28 -14.62 10.30
CA VAL A 240 1.68 -13.54 11.08
C VAL A 240 2.46 -13.39 12.38
N ARG A 241 3.14 -12.25 12.52
CA ARG A 241 4.04 -11.96 13.65
C ARG A 241 3.31 -11.23 14.76
N ALA A 242 3.75 -11.41 16.01
CA ALA A 242 3.14 -10.79 17.19
C ALA A 242 3.07 -9.25 17.08
N GLY A 243 4.16 -8.61 16.65
CA GLY A 243 4.20 -7.16 16.48
C GLY A 243 3.24 -6.66 15.39
N MET A 244 3.20 -7.38 14.26
CA MET A 244 2.30 -7.08 13.15
C MET A 244 0.83 -7.17 13.60
N LEU A 245 0.44 -8.29 14.22
CA LEU A 245 -0.93 -8.48 14.69
C LEU A 245 -1.30 -7.41 15.73
N ASN A 246 -0.43 -7.17 16.72
CA ASN A 246 -0.63 -6.13 17.73
C ASN A 246 -0.90 -4.75 17.09
N SER A 247 -0.11 -4.37 16.09
CA SER A 247 -0.31 -3.11 15.37
C SER A 247 -1.65 -3.07 14.64
N VAL A 248 -2.03 -4.12 13.89
CA VAL A 248 -3.34 -4.21 13.24
C VAL A 248 -4.49 -4.10 14.27
N ARG A 249 -4.36 -4.74 15.43
CA ARG A 249 -5.37 -4.69 16.49
C ARG A 249 -5.51 -3.30 17.09
N HIS A 250 -4.42 -2.56 17.27
CA HIS A 250 -4.48 -1.16 17.69
C HIS A 250 -5.16 -0.26 16.65
N LEU A 251 -4.89 -0.47 15.36
CA LEU A 251 -5.57 0.27 14.29
C LEU A 251 -7.08 -0.04 14.25
N GLN A 252 -7.47 -1.31 14.37
CA GLN A 252 -8.88 -1.71 14.48
C GLN A 252 -9.56 -1.14 15.74
N ALA A 253 -8.83 -1.01 16.85
CA ALA A 253 -9.36 -0.37 18.06
C ALA A 253 -9.63 1.13 17.84
N ARG A 254 -8.70 1.85 17.18
CA ARG A 254 -8.91 3.25 16.75
C ARG A 254 -10.13 3.37 15.83
N LEU A 255 -10.26 2.46 14.87
CA LEU A 255 -11.42 2.41 13.97
C LEU A 255 -12.74 2.30 14.74
N ARG A 256 -12.82 1.37 15.70
CA ARG A 256 -14.02 1.16 16.53
C ARG A 256 -14.37 2.33 17.43
N ALA A 257 -13.37 3.11 17.84
CA ALA A 257 -13.58 4.34 18.60
C ALA A 257 -14.18 5.49 17.75
N GLY A 258 -14.26 5.31 16.43
CA GLY A 258 -14.68 6.33 15.47
C GLY A 258 -13.47 7.08 14.93
N LEU A 259 -13.38 7.18 13.60
CA LEU A 259 -12.27 7.82 12.91
C LEU A 259 -12.51 9.27 12.51
N GLY A 260 -13.77 9.68 12.35
CA GLY A 260 -14.10 11.04 11.92
C GLY A 260 -13.56 11.41 10.53
N ILE A 261 -13.45 10.44 9.61
CA ILE A 261 -13.06 10.68 8.21
C ILE A 261 -14.04 11.68 7.60
N THR A 262 -13.52 12.78 7.04
CA THR A 262 -14.34 13.86 6.47
C THR A 262 -14.54 13.73 4.95
N GLN A 263 -13.69 12.94 4.30
CA GLN A 263 -13.78 12.60 2.88
C GLN A 263 -14.99 11.72 2.60
N PRO A 264 -15.52 11.75 1.37
CA PRO A 264 -16.37 10.69 0.85
C PRO A 264 -15.68 9.31 0.95
N VAL A 265 -16.43 8.31 1.42
CA VAL A 265 -16.02 6.89 1.57
C VAL A 265 -17.04 5.98 0.90
#